data_AF-A0A7C5MYI9-F1
#
_entry.id   AF-A0A7C5MYI9-F1
#
_cell.length_a   1.000
_cell.length_b   1.000
_cell.length_c   1.000
_cell.angle_alpha   90.00
_cell.angle_beta   90.00
_cell.angle_gamma   90.00
#
_symmetry.space_group_name_H-M   'P 1'
#
loop_
_entity.id
_entity.type
_entity.pdbx_description
1 polymer ?
#
loop_
_entity_poly.entity_id
_entity_poly.type
_entity_poly.pdbx_seq_one_letter_code
_entity_poly.pdbx_strand_id
1 'polypeptide(L)'
;NFGGFHIGTDMAGNIGTTREVSEAYQVITNDPVVDQKILQYGARAVVRYDWRPDGDLDELPMITGYFEFDYASGDADPEPRTTLSQFRFSEDTNVGLLMFDHVLRFQTARSALAATEIAQRLGAVSFPTERIDTRGAFTNAMAIFPQVDFRPHDTVLFRGGVLVAWAPAAVNDPAQSLLRRDGQEIEDDLVNFVGGKPGNFYGTELDARFQWRFVDHFALDLEAAVLFPGDALEDENGQAVNSFLTQGRTTFFFD
;
A
#
# COMPACT_ATOMS: atom_id res chain seq x y z
N ASN A 1 -27.67 17.91 14.94
CA ASN A 1 -27.41 16.80 14.01
C ASN A 1 -26.85 17.35 12.72
N PHE A 2 -25.60 17.01 12.38
CA PHE A 2 -24.96 17.41 11.11
C PHE A 2 -25.46 16.59 9.89
N GLY A 3 -26.70 16.08 9.94
CA GLY A 3 -27.19 15.10 8.96
C GLY A 3 -26.37 13.80 8.99
N GLY A 4 -26.51 12.96 7.95
CA GLY A 4 -25.76 11.70 7.80
C GLY A 4 -24.27 11.86 7.48
N PHE A 5 -23.63 12.96 7.88
CA PHE A 5 -22.21 13.21 7.66
C PHE A 5 -21.35 12.70 8.81
N HIS A 6 -20.29 11.97 8.47
CA HIS A 6 -19.28 11.50 9.41
C HIS A 6 -17.89 11.82 8.86
N ILE A 7 -16.99 12.26 9.72
CA ILE A 7 -15.59 12.57 9.37
C ILE A 7 -14.69 11.85 10.38
N GLY A 8 -13.72 11.10 9.89
CA GLY A 8 -12.67 10.45 10.69
C GLY A 8 -11.30 10.86 10.17
N THR A 9 -10.34 11.07 11.07
CA THR A 9 -8.96 11.37 10.73
C THR A 9 -8.01 10.65 11.67
N ASP A 10 -6.91 10.13 11.14
CA ASP A 10 -5.81 9.51 11.89
C ASP A 10 -4.47 10.09 11.40
N MET A 11 -3.51 10.27 12.29
CA MET A 11 -2.18 10.80 11.99
C MET A 11 -1.16 10.15 12.93
N ALA A 12 -0.03 9.75 12.36
CA ALA A 12 1.06 9.14 13.11
C ALA A 12 2.41 9.62 12.57
N GLY A 13 3.43 9.60 13.43
CA GLY A 13 4.78 9.90 13.00
C GLY A 13 5.85 9.46 13.99
N ASN A 14 7.00 9.08 13.44
CA ASN A 14 8.21 8.73 14.18
C ASN A 14 9.28 9.78 13.88
N ILE A 15 9.79 10.42 14.92
CA ILE A 15 10.83 11.46 14.82
C ILE A 15 11.95 11.11 15.78
N GLY A 16 13.18 11.10 15.29
CA GLY A 16 14.33 10.80 16.12
C GLY A 16 15.61 10.67 15.34
N THR A 17 16.56 9.93 15.90
CA THR A 17 17.82 9.56 15.25
C THR A 17 18.19 8.13 15.63
N THR A 18 18.82 7.39 14.73
CA THR A 18 19.37 6.06 15.00
C THR A 18 20.69 5.86 14.26
N ARG A 19 21.50 4.91 14.71
CA ARG A 19 22.67 4.39 14.00
C ARG A 19 22.57 2.91 13.68
N GLU A 20 21.51 2.24 14.12
CA GLU A 20 21.39 0.79 14.05
C GLU A 20 21.40 0.26 12.60
N VAL A 21 20.79 1.02 11.68
CA VAL A 21 20.78 0.66 10.25
C VAL A 21 22.18 0.78 9.66
N SER A 22 22.88 1.90 9.88
CA SER A 22 24.24 2.08 9.38
C SER A 22 25.24 1.10 10.03
N GLU A 23 25.08 0.76 11.32
CA GLU A 23 25.84 -0.29 12.01
C GLU A 23 25.62 -1.68 11.39
N ALA A 24 24.37 -2.03 11.05
CA ALA A 24 24.07 -3.31 10.41
C ALA A 24 24.70 -3.41 9.01
N TYR A 25 24.67 -2.32 8.23
CA TYR A 25 25.24 -2.30 6.88
C TYR A 25 26.76 -2.23 6.87
N GLN A 26 27.41 -1.67 7.90
CA GLN A 26 28.88 -1.67 8.01
C GLN A 26 29.48 -3.07 7.89
N VAL A 27 28.79 -4.10 8.42
CA VAL A 27 29.25 -5.49 8.34
C VAL A 27 29.31 -6.01 6.89
N ILE A 28 28.54 -5.40 5.99
CA ILE A 28 28.38 -5.81 4.59
C ILE A 28 29.18 -4.90 3.65
N THR A 29 29.07 -3.58 3.83
CA THR A 29 29.65 -2.59 2.91
C THR A 29 30.99 -2.03 3.38
N ASN A 30 31.37 -2.29 4.64
CA ASN A 30 32.54 -1.71 5.31
C ASN A 30 32.52 -0.16 5.35
N ASP A 31 31.32 0.43 5.19
CA ASP A 31 31.10 1.87 5.27
C ASP A 31 31.21 2.39 6.71
N PRO A 32 31.50 3.69 6.90
CA PRO A 32 31.47 4.30 8.22
C PRO A 32 30.05 4.34 8.79
N VAL A 33 29.93 4.02 10.08
CA VAL A 33 28.69 4.18 10.86
C VAL A 33 28.37 5.66 11.00
N VAL A 34 27.13 6.04 10.71
CA VAL A 34 26.63 7.42 10.80
C VAL A 34 25.32 7.47 11.57
N ASP A 35 25.10 8.57 12.30
CA ASP A 35 23.79 8.86 12.88
C ASP A 35 22.83 9.31 11.76
N GLN A 36 21.73 8.59 11.61
CA GLN A 36 20.67 8.83 10.64
C GLN A 36 19.48 9.48 11.33
N LYS A 37 18.89 10.49 10.67
CA LYS A 37 17.63 11.07 11.14
C LYS A 37 16.47 10.14 10.80
N ILE A 38 15.51 10.03 11.72
CA ILE A 38 14.22 9.36 11.49
C ILE A 38 13.18 10.47 11.35
N LEU A 39 12.49 10.51 10.21
CA LEU A 39 11.39 11.45 9.95
C LEU A 39 10.32 10.76 9.10
N GLN A 40 9.46 10.00 9.77
CA GLN A 40 8.42 9.21 9.15
C GLN A 40 7.05 9.74 9.59
N TYR A 41 6.10 9.90 8.68
CA TYR A 41 4.76 10.34 9.01
C TYR A 41 3.72 9.79 8.04
N GLY A 42 2.51 9.61 8.57
CA GLY A 42 1.35 9.19 7.80
C GLY A 42 0.08 9.86 8.30
N ALA A 43 -0.90 9.98 7.41
CA ALA A 43 -2.21 10.52 7.71
C ALA A 43 -3.29 9.78 6.91
N ARG A 44 -4.46 9.61 7.51
CA ARG A 44 -5.67 9.07 6.88
C ARG A 44 -6.84 9.98 7.20
N ALA A 45 -7.71 10.22 6.22
CA ALA A 45 -8.93 10.97 6.38
C ALA A 45 -10.06 10.30 5.61
N VAL A 46 -11.21 10.11 6.27
CA VAL A 46 -12.41 9.52 5.67
C VAL A 46 -13.59 10.44 5.90
N VAL A 47 -14.25 10.81 4.82
CA VAL A 47 -15.54 11.49 4.84
C VAL A 47 -16.60 10.50 4.38
N ARG A 48 -17.67 10.36 5.17
CA ARG A 48 -18.81 9.50 4.87
C ARG A 48 -20.09 10.33 4.85
N TYR A 49 -20.97 10.03 3.92
CA TYR A 49 -22.30 10.59 3.83
C TYR A 49 -23.34 9.49 3.65
N ASP A 50 -24.27 9.39 4.60
CA ASP A 50 -25.40 8.47 4.58
C ASP A 50 -26.65 9.17 4.08
N TRP A 51 -27.32 8.55 3.11
CA TRP A 51 -28.56 9.05 2.53
C TRP A 51 -29.65 7.99 2.48
N ARG A 52 -30.87 8.45 2.77
CA ARG A 52 -32.09 7.64 2.75
C ARG A 52 -33.27 8.51 2.27
N PRO A 53 -34.24 7.94 1.52
CA PRO A 53 -35.37 8.71 0.99
C PRO A 53 -36.35 9.23 2.05
N ASP A 54 -36.54 8.46 3.14
CA ASP A 54 -37.40 8.77 4.29
C ASP A 54 -36.76 9.74 5.28
N GLY A 55 -35.43 9.91 5.22
CA GLY A 55 -34.65 10.77 6.10
C GLY A 55 -34.40 10.18 7.49
N ASP A 56 -34.81 8.92 7.73
CA ASP A 56 -34.53 8.21 8.96
C ASP A 56 -33.12 7.60 8.90
N LEU A 57 -32.23 8.07 9.77
CA LEU A 57 -30.83 7.63 9.83
C LEU A 57 -30.58 6.63 10.96
N ASP A 58 -31.61 6.24 11.72
CA ASP A 58 -31.50 5.19 12.74
C ASP A 58 -31.52 3.78 12.11
N GLU A 59 -32.01 3.66 10.87
CA GLU A 59 -31.98 2.45 10.07
C GLU A 59 -30.83 2.44 9.03
N LEU A 60 -30.58 1.29 8.39
CA LEU A 60 -29.49 1.13 7.42
C LEU A 60 -29.66 2.06 6.20
N PRO A 61 -28.65 2.88 5.85
CA PRO A 61 -28.76 3.83 4.74
C PRO A 61 -28.85 3.12 3.39
N MET A 62 -29.71 3.63 2.50
CA MET A 62 -29.88 3.11 1.14
C MET A 62 -28.67 3.43 0.27
N ILE A 63 -28.08 4.61 0.45
CA ILE A 63 -26.82 5.00 -0.21
C ILE A 63 -25.85 5.50 0.85
N THR A 64 -24.61 5.03 0.81
CA THR A 64 -23.51 5.64 1.56
C THR A 64 -22.40 6.03 0.59
N GLY A 65 -22.05 7.31 0.56
CA GLY A 65 -20.85 7.79 -0.12
C GLY A 65 -19.67 7.83 0.85
N TYR A 66 -18.51 7.39 0.40
CA TYR A 66 -17.25 7.53 1.10
C TYR A 66 -16.25 8.28 0.22
N PHE A 67 -15.46 9.13 0.84
CA PHE A 67 -14.26 9.69 0.24
C PHE A 67 -13.12 9.51 1.24
N GLU A 68 -12.14 8.72 0.84
CA GLU A 68 -10.96 8.42 1.64
C GLU A 68 -9.73 9.04 1.00
N PHE A 69 -8.84 9.56 1.85
CA PHE A 69 -7.53 10.10 1.50
C PHE A 69 -6.49 9.52 2.46
N ASP A 70 -5.43 8.94 1.92
CA ASP A 70 -4.34 8.36 2.68
C ASP A 70 -3.00 8.93 2.22
N TYR A 71 -2.08 9.09 3.16
CA TYR A 71 -0.71 9.53 2.90
C TYR A 71 0.26 8.81 3.83
N ALA A 72 1.35 8.29 3.28
CA ALA A 72 2.49 7.72 3.98
C ALA A 72 3.78 8.22 3.33
N SER A 73 4.67 8.84 4.12
CA SER A 73 5.95 9.33 3.62
C SER A 73 6.80 8.19 3.05
N GLY A 74 7.56 8.50 2.00
CA GLY A 74 8.44 7.57 1.30
C GLY A 74 9.91 7.86 1.52
N ASP A 75 10.75 6.99 0.97
CA ASP A 75 12.21 7.12 0.94
C ASP A 75 12.68 6.58 -0.42
N ALA A 76 13.22 7.46 -1.28
CA ALA A 76 13.73 7.09 -2.60
C ALA A 76 15.20 6.70 -2.56
N ASP A 77 15.90 7.00 -1.47
CA ASP A 77 17.33 6.80 -1.36
C ASP A 77 17.61 5.44 -0.70
N PRO A 78 18.12 4.45 -1.45
CA PRO A 78 18.39 3.13 -0.90
C PRO A 78 19.66 3.09 -0.03
N GLU A 79 20.44 4.18 0.06
CA GLU A 79 21.68 4.18 0.81
C GLU A 79 21.46 4.08 2.34
N PRO A 80 22.30 3.31 3.06
CA PRO A 80 22.14 3.07 4.49
C PRO A 80 22.58 4.24 5.37
N ARG A 81 22.88 5.41 4.79
CA ARG A 81 23.49 6.57 5.48
C ARG A 81 22.62 7.82 5.46
N THR A 82 21.44 7.74 4.84
CA THR A 82 20.55 8.87 4.63
C THR A 82 19.44 8.90 5.66
N THR A 83 18.54 9.88 5.54
CA THR A 83 17.41 10.04 6.45
C THR A 83 16.41 8.91 6.24
N LEU A 84 15.99 8.26 7.32
CA LEU A 84 14.97 7.22 7.31
C LEU A 84 13.59 7.88 7.27
N SER A 85 13.03 8.07 6.07
CA SER A 85 11.74 8.78 5.88
C SER A 85 10.57 7.88 5.51
N GLN A 86 10.80 6.60 5.24
CA GLN A 86 9.73 5.67 4.88
C GLN A 86 8.80 5.38 6.07
N PHE A 87 7.55 5.84 5.99
CA PHE A 87 6.51 5.50 6.95
C PHE A 87 5.78 4.25 6.49
N ARG A 88 5.40 3.39 7.44
CA ARG A 88 4.66 2.14 7.18
C ARG A 88 3.47 2.09 8.13
N PHE A 89 2.27 2.09 7.58
CA PHE A 89 1.06 1.78 8.36
C PHE A 89 1.04 0.31 8.78
N SER A 90 0.14 -0.03 9.72
CA SER A 90 -0.18 -1.44 9.98
C SER A 90 -0.61 -2.12 8.68
N GLU A 91 -0.28 -3.40 8.53
CA GLU A 91 -0.78 -4.25 7.43
C GLU A 91 -2.31 -4.29 7.40
N ASP A 92 -2.97 -4.06 8.54
CA ASP A 92 -4.43 -4.08 8.64
C ASP A 92 -5.13 -2.80 8.15
N THR A 93 -4.38 -1.74 7.79
CA THR A 93 -4.97 -0.46 7.37
C THR A 93 -5.79 -0.58 6.08
N ASN A 94 -5.52 -1.60 5.24
CA ASN A 94 -6.21 -2.01 4.02
C ASN A 94 -6.73 -0.84 3.17
N VAL A 95 -5.90 -0.36 2.23
CA VAL A 95 -6.26 0.67 1.24
C VAL A 95 -6.42 0.01 -0.12
N GLY A 96 -7.64 0.00 -0.66
CA GLY A 96 -7.99 -0.83 -1.83
C GLY A 96 -8.04 -2.32 -1.51
N LEU A 97 -8.26 -3.15 -2.54
CA LEU A 97 -8.32 -4.61 -2.43
C LEU A 97 -7.12 -5.32 -3.06
N LEU A 98 -6.45 -4.71 -4.05
CA LEU A 98 -5.49 -5.40 -4.91
C LEU A 98 -4.10 -4.74 -4.95
N MET A 99 -4.02 -3.42 -5.10
CA MET A 99 -2.77 -2.70 -5.39
C MET A 99 -1.71 -2.90 -4.31
N PHE A 100 -2.04 -2.62 -3.06
CA PHE A 100 -1.10 -2.74 -1.94
C PHE A 100 -0.99 -4.20 -1.46
N ASP A 101 -2.14 -4.81 -1.15
CA ASP A 101 -2.22 -6.12 -0.51
C ASP A 101 -1.66 -7.27 -1.36
N HIS A 102 -1.74 -7.16 -2.69
CA HIS A 102 -1.32 -8.24 -3.59
C HIS A 102 -0.19 -7.82 -4.53
N VAL A 103 -0.34 -6.71 -5.27
CA VAL A 103 0.64 -6.36 -6.32
C VAL A 103 1.94 -5.86 -5.69
N LEU A 104 1.88 -4.82 -4.86
CA LEU A 104 3.06 -4.26 -4.21
C LEU A 104 3.68 -5.29 -3.26
N ARG A 105 2.86 -6.02 -2.50
CA ARG A 105 3.32 -7.13 -1.65
C ARG A 105 4.11 -8.17 -2.44
N PHE A 106 3.60 -8.64 -3.58
CA PHE A 106 4.28 -9.65 -4.39
C PHE A 106 5.62 -9.14 -4.93
N GLN A 107 5.64 -7.91 -5.45
CA GLN A 107 6.84 -7.30 -6.02
C GLN A 107 7.94 -7.11 -4.98
N THR A 108 7.57 -6.58 -3.82
CA THR A 108 8.50 -6.31 -2.71
C THR A 108 9.01 -7.59 -2.05
N ALA A 109 8.15 -8.59 -1.87
CA ALA A 109 8.56 -9.91 -1.39
C ALA A 109 9.56 -10.60 -2.34
N ARG A 110 9.35 -10.49 -3.66
CA ARG A 110 10.30 -11.01 -4.66
C ARG A 110 11.67 -10.33 -4.55
N SER A 111 11.70 -9.02 -4.40
CA SER A 111 12.95 -8.28 -4.21
C SER A 111 13.65 -8.66 -2.90
N ALA A 112 12.92 -8.76 -1.80
CA ALA A 112 13.45 -9.21 -0.51
C ALA A 112 14.07 -10.62 -0.59
N LEU A 113 13.45 -11.55 -1.31
CA LEU A 113 14.00 -12.88 -1.56
C LEU A 113 15.29 -12.82 -2.40
N ALA A 114 15.31 -12.01 -3.46
CA ALA A 114 16.51 -11.84 -4.30
C ALA A 114 17.68 -11.25 -3.49
N ALA A 115 17.42 -10.23 -2.68
CA ALA A 115 18.40 -9.63 -1.78
C ALA A 115 18.95 -10.67 -0.77
N THR A 116 18.08 -11.51 -0.22
CA THR A 116 18.45 -12.55 0.75
C THR A 116 19.37 -13.59 0.11
N GLU A 117 19.03 -14.08 -1.09
CA GLU A 117 19.84 -15.05 -1.84
C GLU A 117 21.23 -14.50 -2.18
N ILE A 118 21.31 -13.23 -2.60
CA ILE A 118 22.58 -12.58 -2.89
C ILE A 118 23.43 -12.44 -1.63
N ALA A 119 22.84 -11.98 -0.53
CA ALA A 119 23.53 -11.84 0.74
C ALA A 119 24.09 -13.19 1.22
N GLN A 120 23.31 -14.27 1.11
CA GLN A 120 23.76 -15.63 1.44
C GLN A 120 24.93 -16.07 0.57
N ARG A 121 24.90 -15.82 -0.74
CA ARG A 121 26.01 -16.16 -1.65
C ARG A 121 27.29 -15.39 -1.36
N LEU A 122 27.16 -14.15 -0.89
CA LEU A 122 28.29 -13.31 -0.48
C LEU A 122 28.80 -13.64 0.94
N GLY A 123 28.23 -14.65 1.59
CA GLY A 123 28.63 -15.08 2.93
C GLY A 123 28.16 -14.15 4.06
N ALA A 124 27.17 -13.29 3.79
CA ALA A 124 26.58 -12.46 4.83
C ALA A 124 25.81 -13.34 5.83
N VAL A 125 26.06 -13.13 7.12
CA VAL A 125 25.46 -13.91 8.20
C VAL A 125 23.95 -13.64 8.34
N SER A 126 23.53 -12.40 8.04
CA SER A 126 22.13 -11.98 7.95
C SER A 126 22.02 -10.65 7.22
N PHE A 127 20.99 -10.46 6.39
CA PHE A 127 20.67 -9.18 5.76
C PHE A 127 19.22 -8.81 6.09
N PRO A 128 18.92 -7.61 6.60
CA PRO A 128 17.56 -7.23 6.94
C PRO A 128 16.75 -6.90 5.67
N THR A 129 16.28 -7.94 4.98
CA THR A 129 15.43 -7.83 3.78
C THR A 129 13.98 -7.52 4.08
N GLU A 130 13.60 -7.61 5.36
CA GLU A 130 12.26 -7.26 5.89
C GLU A 130 11.90 -5.78 5.70
N ARG A 131 12.90 -4.91 5.50
CA ARG A 131 12.66 -3.51 5.15
C ARG A 131 12.12 -3.34 3.73
N ILE A 132 12.43 -4.28 2.85
CA ILE A 132 11.98 -4.27 1.45
C ILE A 132 10.56 -4.85 1.36
N ASP A 133 10.30 -5.98 2.02
CA ASP A 133 8.98 -6.62 2.01
C ASP A 133 7.93 -5.77 2.76
N THR A 134 7.05 -5.12 1.99
CA THR A 134 5.98 -4.29 2.55
C THR A 134 4.90 -5.14 3.22
N ARG A 135 4.81 -6.44 2.91
CA ARG A 135 3.75 -7.36 3.37
C ARG A 135 2.33 -6.86 3.10
N GLY A 136 2.16 -5.93 2.15
CA GLY A 136 0.87 -5.28 1.85
C GLY A 136 0.62 -3.97 2.59
N ALA A 137 1.51 -3.56 3.50
CA ALA A 137 1.34 -2.31 4.23
C ALA A 137 1.32 -1.08 3.30
N PHE A 138 0.47 -0.11 3.64
CA PHE A 138 0.46 1.20 3.00
C PHE A 138 1.72 1.99 3.40
N THR A 139 2.62 2.20 2.43
CA THR A 139 3.93 2.85 2.61
C THR A 139 4.35 3.54 1.32
N ASN A 140 5.10 4.64 1.40
CA ASN A 140 5.49 5.46 0.25
C ASN A 140 4.32 5.67 -0.73
N ALA A 141 3.20 6.16 -0.21
CA ALA A 141 1.96 6.22 -0.96
C ALA A 141 1.09 7.41 -0.54
N MET A 142 0.41 7.98 -1.52
CA MET A 142 -0.69 8.92 -1.38
C MET A 142 -1.84 8.37 -2.21
N ALA A 143 -3.00 8.18 -1.61
CA ALA A 143 -4.15 7.59 -2.27
C ALA A 143 -5.41 8.44 -2.07
N ILE A 144 -6.27 8.44 -3.09
CA ILE A 144 -7.66 8.86 -2.98
C ILE A 144 -8.56 7.68 -3.33
N PHE A 145 -9.62 7.50 -2.55
CA PHE A 145 -10.50 6.35 -2.71
C PHE A 145 -11.98 6.72 -2.49
N PRO A 146 -12.63 7.35 -3.49
CA PRO A 146 -14.09 7.46 -3.53
C PRO A 146 -14.75 6.07 -3.63
N GLN A 147 -15.75 5.83 -2.77
CA GLN A 147 -16.56 4.61 -2.78
C GLN A 147 -18.04 4.93 -2.61
N VAL A 148 -18.92 4.07 -3.12
CA VAL A 148 -20.36 4.17 -2.95
C VAL A 148 -20.94 2.81 -2.61
N ASP A 149 -21.70 2.78 -1.52
CA ASP A 149 -22.60 1.68 -1.17
C ASP A 149 -24.00 1.96 -1.69
N PHE A 150 -24.63 0.93 -2.24
CA PHE A 150 -26.04 0.92 -2.60
C PHE A 150 -26.72 -0.31 -2.00
N ARG A 151 -27.74 -0.07 -1.16
CA ARG A 151 -28.53 -1.08 -0.46
C ARG A 151 -29.99 -1.00 -0.89
N PRO A 152 -30.39 -1.66 -1.99
CA PRO A 152 -31.79 -1.66 -2.43
C PRO A 152 -32.72 -2.42 -1.45
N HIS A 153 -32.14 -3.25 -0.57
CA HIS A 153 -32.82 -3.99 0.48
C HIS A 153 -31.82 -4.22 1.63
N ASP A 154 -32.29 -4.37 2.86
CA ASP A 154 -31.44 -4.56 4.06
C ASP A 154 -30.54 -5.81 4.02
N THR A 155 -30.80 -6.72 3.09
CA THR A 155 -30.07 -7.99 2.93
C THR A 155 -29.12 -7.96 1.74
N VAL A 156 -29.11 -6.90 0.94
CA VAL A 156 -28.32 -6.79 -0.28
C VAL A 156 -27.49 -5.51 -0.24
N LEU A 157 -26.20 -5.64 -0.46
CA LEU A 157 -25.28 -4.51 -0.59
C LEU A 157 -24.47 -4.66 -1.88
N PHE A 158 -24.43 -3.59 -2.65
CA PHE A 158 -23.45 -3.38 -3.71
C PHE A 158 -22.51 -2.27 -3.28
N ARG A 159 -21.21 -2.46 -3.44
CA ARG A 159 -20.21 -1.41 -3.26
C ARG A 159 -19.37 -1.30 -4.52
N GLY A 160 -19.10 -0.08 -4.93
CA GLY A 160 -18.13 0.24 -5.99
C GLY A 160 -17.16 1.29 -5.51
N GLY A 161 -15.90 1.18 -5.91
CA GLY A 161 -14.84 2.13 -5.54
C GLY A 161 -13.84 2.35 -6.66
N VAL A 162 -13.19 3.52 -6.63
CA VAL A 162 -12.08 3.85 -7.53
C VAL A 162 -10.92 4.34 -6.70
N LEU A 163 -9.87 3.54 -6.58
CA LEU A 163 -8.63 3.93 -5.92
C LEU A 163 -7.67 4.52 -6.95
N VAL A 164 -7.08 5.67 -6.65
CA VAL A 164 -5.99 6.25 -7.45
C VAL A 164 -4.84 6.58 -6.51
N ALA A 165 -3.64 6.09 -6.83
CA ALA A 165 -2.51 6.19 -5.91
C ALA A 165 -1.21 6.64 -6.60
N TRP A 166 -0.43 7.41 -5.86
CA TRP A 166 0.89 7.92 -6.21
C TRP A 166 1.89 7.64 -5.08
N ALA A 167 3.17 7.63 -5.38
CA ALA A 167 4.26 7.53 -4.43
C ALA A 167 4.85 8.92 -4.19
N PRO A 168 4.91 9.42 -2.95
CA PRO A 168 5.59 10.68 -2.63
C PRO A 168 7.08 10.68 -2.97
N ALA A 169 7.73 9.52 -2.91
CA ALA A 169 9.08 9.27 -3.37
C ALA A 169 9.05 8.25 -4.52
N ALA A 170 9.91 8.40 -5.53
CA ALA A 170 9.90 7.51 -6.69
C ALA A 170 10.08 6.04 -6.25
N VAL A 171 9.27 5.14 -6.78
CA VAL A 171 9.26 3.72 -6.39
C VAL A 171 10.45 3.03 -7.03
N ASN A 172 11.44 2.70 -6.21
CA ASN A 172 12.61 1.93 -6.61
C ASN A 172 12.73 0.62 -5.80
N ASP A 173 13.34 -0.37 -6.43
CA ASP A 173 13.82 -1.60 -5.79
C ASP A 173 15.20 -1.32 -5.20
N PRO A 174 15.33 -1.18 -3.88
CA PRO A 174 16.61 -0.83 -3.26
C PRO A 174 17.66 -1.92 -3.48
N ALA A 175 17.28 -3.20 -3.55
CA ALA A 175 18.23 -4.28 -3.75
C ALA A 175 18.79 -4.28 -5.17
N GLN A 176 17.92 -4.21 -6.19
CA GLN A 176 18.37 -4.18 -7.58
C GLN A 176 19.15 -2.90 -7.90
N SER A 177 18.73 -1.76 -7.36
CA SER A 177 19.41 -0.47 -7.56
C SER A 177 20.83 -0.51 -6.97
N LEU A 178 21.00 -1.01 -5.75
CA LEU A 178 22.32 -1.13 -5.12
C LEU A 178 23.26 -2.11 -5.85
N LEU A 179 22.73 -3.12 -6.55
CA LEU A 179 23.52 -4.04 -7.37
C LEU A 179 23.99 -3.43 -8.69
N ARG A 180 23.26 -2.45 -9.21
CA ARG A 180 23.59 -1.76 -10.47
C ARG A 180 24.61 -0.66 -10.27
N ARG A 181 24.83 -0.24 -9.01
CA ARG A 181 25.73 0.83 -8.61
C ARG A 181 27.07 0.77 -9.37
N ASP A 182 27.35 1.79 -10.17
CA ASP A 182 28.59 1.88 -10.95
C ASP A 182 29.75 2.60 -10.21
N GLY A 183 29.42 3.26 -9.08
CA GLY A 183 30.35 3.97 -8.22
C GLY A 183 30.37 5.50 -8.38
N GLN A 184 29.49 6.08 -9.21
CA GLN A 184 29.35 7.53 -9.40
C GLN A 184 28.23 8.11 -8.53
N GLU A 185 27.00 8.12 -9.05
CA GLU A 185 25.77 8.58 -8.41
C GLU A 185 24.82 7.37 -8.28
N ILE A 186 23.88 7.37 -7.34
CA ILE A 186 22.94 6.22 -7.18
C ILE A 186 21.66 6.47 -7.98
N GLU A 187 21.38 7.73 -8.30
CA GLU A 187 20.16 8.23 -8.92
C GLU A 187 19.96 7.73 -10.36
N ASP A 188 21.04 7.52 -11.12
CA ASP A 188 21.01 6.97 -12.48
C ASP A 188 20.96 5.43 -12.51
N ASP A 189 21.34 4.79 -11.42
CA ASP A 189 21.30 3.33 -11.23
C ASP A 189 19.98 2.81 -10.64
N LEU A 190 19.07 3.71 -10.24
CA LEU A 190 17.78 3.35 -9.68
C LEU A 190 16.90 2.62 -10.70
N VAL A 191 16.30 1.52 -10.25
CA VAL A 191 15.27 0.77 -11.00
C VAL A 191 14.08 0.45 -10.10
N ASN A 192 12.90 0.30 -10.69
CA ASN A 192 11.72 -0.15 -9.94
C ASN A 192 11.72 -1.67 -9.72
N PHE A 193 10.71 -2.18 -9.00
CA PHE A 193 10.59 -3.62 -8.67
C PHE A 193 10.38 -4.55 -9.85
N VAL A 194 10.09 -4.03 -11.04
CA VAL A 194 9.97 -4.81 -12.29
C VAL A 194 11.13 -4.57 -13.26
N GLY A 195 12.14 -3.82 -12.86
CA GLY A 195 13.36 -3.56 -13.63
C GLY A 195 13.29 -2.37 -14.60
N GLY A 196 12.16 -1.64 -14.61
CA GLY A 196 12.00 -0.39 -15.35
C GLY A 196 12.51 0.83 -14.58
N LYS A 197 12.16 2.02 -15.08
CA LYS A 197 12.54 3.29 -14.44
C LYS A 197 11.71 3.50 -13.17
N PRO A 198 12.28 4.11 -12.11
CA PRO A 198 11.50 4.56 -10.96
C PRO A 198 10.42 5.56 -11.41
N GLY A 199 9.21 5.39 -10.89
CA GLY A 199 8.06 6.22 -11.20
C GLY A 199 7.28 6.58 -9.94
N ASN A 200 6.32 7.48 -10.07
CA ASN A 200 5.55 8.00 -8.92
C ASN A 200 4.06 7.68 -9.02
N PHE A 201 3.53 7.21 -10.14
CA PHE A 201 2.12 6.84 -10.27
C PHE A 201 1.98 5.33 -10.19
N TYR A 202 1.34 4.83 -9.12
CA TYR A 202 1.08 3.40 -8.97
C TYR A 202 0.02 2.93 -9.96
N GLY A 203 -1.02 3.74 -10.17
CA GLY A 203 -2.11 3.42 -11.07
C GLY A 203 -3.48 3.73 -10.50
N THR A 204 -4.48 3.17 -11.18
CA THR A 204 -5.89 3.26 -10.83
C THR A 204 -6.46 1.87 -10.63
N GLU A 205 -7.15 1.64 -9.53
CA GLU A 205 -7.84 0.38 -9.22
C GLU A 205 -9.35 0.60 -9.14
N LEU A 206 -10.10 -0.32 -9.74
CA LEU A 206 -11.56 -0.36 -9.64
C LEU A 206 -11.96 -1.54 -8.78
N ASP A 207 -12.71 -1.25 -7.72
CA ASP A 207 -13.18 -2.23 -6.76
C ASP A 207 -14.69 -2.39 -6.85
N ALA A 208 -15.14 -3.64 -6.73
CA ALA A 208 -16.55 -3.99 -6.68
C ALA A 208 -16.79 -5.04 -5.60
N ARG A 209 -17.87 -4.89 -4.85
CA ARG A 209 -18.33 -5.88 -3.87
C ARG A 209 -19.83 -6.07 -3.95
N PHE A 210 -20.24 -7.33 -3.80
CA PHE A 210 -21.63 -7.74 -3.65
C PHE A 210 -21.76 -8.57 -2.38
N GLN A 211 -22.69 -8.19 -1.52
CA GLN A 211 -23.03 -8.96 -0.33
C GLN A 211 -24.52 -9.29 -0.33
N TRP A 212 -24.83 -10.54 0.01
CA TRP A 212 -26.19 -11.00 0.23
C TRP A 212 -26.31 -11.77 1.55
N ARG A 213 -27.31 -11.42 2.36
CA ARG A 213 -27.65 -12.09 3.62
C ARG A 213 -28.98 -12.82 3.50
N PHE A 214 -28.99 -14.08 3.89
CA PHE A 214 -30.19 -14.91 3.91
C PHE A 214 -30.56 -15.29 5.35
N VAL A 215 -31.70 -14.77 5.80
CA VAL A 215 -32.36 -15.12 7.08
C VAL A 215 -31.37 -15.05 8.26
N ASP A 216 -30.40 -14.13 8.24
CA ASP A 216 -29.33 -13.95 9.24
C ASP A 216 -28.41 -15.16 9.54
N HIS A 217 -28.70 -16.34 9.00
CA HIS A 217 -27.92 -17.57 9.20
C HIS A 217 -26.85 -17.77 8.13
N PHE A 218 -26.95 -17.05 7.01
CA PHE A 218 -26.03 -17.17 5.90
C PHE A 218 -25.70 -15.81 5.30
N ALA A 219 -24.42 -15.58 5.02
CA ALA A 219 -23.95 -14.46 4.21
C ALA A 219 -23.07 -14.95 3.07
N LEU A 220 -23.32 -14.43 1.87
CA LEU A 220 -22.44 -14.52 0.71
C LEU A 220 -21.81 -13.15 0.47
N ASP A 221 -20.51 -13.13 0.25
CA ASP A 221 -19.74 -11.95 -0.10
C ASP A 221 -18.90 -12.26 -1.34
N LEU A 222 -18.94 -11.38 -2.33
CA LEU A 222 -18.16 -11.46 -3.56
C LEU A 222 -17.45 -10.13 -3.75
N GLU A 223 -16.13 -10.17 -3.90
CA GLU A 223 -15.27 -9.01 -4.13
C GLU A 223 -14.50 -9.21 -5.43
N ALA A 224 -14.32 -8.14 -6.19
CA ALA A 224 -13.54 -8.13 -7.41
C ALA A 224 -12.79 -6.81 -7.55
N ALA A 225 -11.57 -6.87 -8.08
CA ALA A 225 -10.75 -5.70 -8.33
C ALA A 225 -10.01 -5.81 -9.66
N VAL A 226 -9.79 -4.68 -10.32
CA VAL A 226 -8.89 -4.56 -11.48
C VAL A 226 -7.96 -3.37 -11.28
N LEU A 227 -6.66 -3.61 -11.43
CA LEU A 227 -5.63 -2.58 -11.40
C LEU A 227 -5.18 -2.25 -12.82
N PHE A 228 -5.23 -0.96 -13.15
CA PHE A 228 -4.58 -0.34 -14.29
C PHE A 228 -3.27 0.30 -13.82
N PRO A 229 -2.12 -0.34 -14.08
CA PRO A 229 -0.84 0.12 -13.54
C PRO A 229 -0.40 1.45 -14.15
N GLY A 230 0.30 2.25 -13.36
CA GLY A 230 1.00 3.47 -13.77
C GLY A 230 2.50 3.25 -14.03
N ASP A 231 3.22 4.35 -14.21
CA ASP A 231 4.65 4.37 -14.57
C ASP A 231 5.55 3.69 -13.51
N ALA A 232 5.16 3.74 -12.24
CA ALA A 232 5.90 3.09 -11.15
C ALA A 232 5.96 1.56 -11.28
N LEU A 233 5.09 0.96 -12.10
CA LEU A 233 4.96 -0.48 -12.30
C LEU A 233 5.32 -0.93 -13.73
N GLU A 234 5.87 -0.04 -14.56
CA GLU A 234 6.31 -0.35 -15.92
C GLU A 234 7.68 -1.03 -15.94
N ASP A 235 7.87 -2.00 -16.84
CA ASP A 235 9.16 -2.65 -17.06
C ASP A 235 10.14 -1.76 -17.85
N GLU A 236 11.31 -2.30 -18.18
CA GLU A 236 12.35 -1.62 -18.97
C GLU A 236 11.88 -1.16 -20.37
N ASN A 237 10.78 -1.72 -20.89
CA ASN A 237 10.19 -1.38 -22.18
C ASN A 237 9.01 -0.41 -22.06
N GLY A 238 8.70 0.08 -20.85
CA GLY A 238 7.53 0.94 -20.60
C GLY A 238 6.21 0.15 -20.63
N GLN A 239 6.24 -1.15 -20.32
CA GLN A 239 5.06 -2.01 -20.32
C GLN A 239 4.66 -2.40 -18.90
N ALA A 240 3.38 -2.27 -18.58
CA ALA A 240 2.80 -2.78 -17.35
C ALA A 240 1.52 -3.56 -17.64
N VAL A 241 1.29 -4.63 -16.89
CA VAL A 241 0.18 -5.58 -17.13
C VAL A 241 -0.93 -5.35 -16.12
N ASN A 242 -2.17 -5.24 -16.62
CA ASN A 242 -3.34 -5.15 -15.76
C ASN A 242 -3.45 -6.39 -14.87
N SER A 243 -3.78 -6.16 -13.59
CA SER A 243 -3.95 -7.23 -12.60
C SER A 243 -5.42 -7.34 -12.20
N PHE A 244 -5.88 -8.54 -11.87
CA PHE A 244 -7.25 -8.83 -11.52
C PHE A 244 -7.32 -9.68 -10.26
N LEU A 245 -8.29 -9.40 -9.39
CA LEU A 245 -8.60 -10.19 -8.20
C LEU A 245 -10.08 -10.52 -8.20
N THR A 246 -10.41 -11.73 -7.77
CA THR A 246 -11.79 -12.10 -7.41
C THR A 246 -11.73 -12.96 -6.15
N GLN A 247 -12.60 -12.66 -5.18
CA GLN A 247 -12.70 -13.37 -3.93
C GLN A 247 -14.17 -13.64 -3.61
N GLY A 248 -14.45 -14.85 -3.13
CA GLY A 248 -15.76 -15.22 -2.62
C GLY A 248 -15.65 -15.71 -1.19
N ARG A 249 -16.53 -15.23 -0.31
CA ARG A 249 -16.63 -15.66 1.08
C ARG A 249 -18.05 -16.07 1.38
N THR A 250 -18.20 -17.15 2.14
CA THR A 250 -19.48 -17.54 2.73
C THR A 250 -19.32 -17.65 4.23
N THR A 251 -20.30 -17.15 4.97
CA THR A 251 -20.32 -17.19 6.43
C THR A 251 -21.63 -17.82 6.88
N PHE A 252 -21.53 -18.81 7.76
CA PHE A 252 -22.68 -19.43 8.42
C PHE A 252 -22.70 -18.97 9.87
N PHE A 253 -23.86 -18.49 10.33
CA PHE A 253 -24.10 -18.11 11.71
C PHE A 253 -24.88 -19.24 12.37
N PHE A 254 -24.34 -19.75 13.47
CA PHE A 254 -24.96 -20.79 14.29
C PHE A 254 -25.29 -20.13 15.63
N ASP A 255 -26.57 -19.87 15.84
CA ASP A 255 -27.12 -19.44 17.13
C ASP A 255 -27.41 -20.67 18.02
#